data_AF-A0A8T7A1I7-F1
#
_entry.id   AF-A0A8T7A1I7-F1
#
_cell.length_a   1.000
_cell.length_b   1.000
_cell.length_c   1.000
_cell.angle_alpha   90.00
_cell.angle_beta   90.00
_cell.angle_gamma   90.00
#
_symmetry.space_group_name_H-M   'P 1'
#
loop_
_entity.id
_entity.type
_entity.pdbx_description
1 polymer ?
#
loop_
_entity_poly.entity_id
_entity_poly.type
_entity_poly.pdbx_seq_one_letter_code
_entity_poly.pdbx_strand_id
1 'polypeptide(L)'
;MSNQSLEVTLKILDYFKENPDARVRPLSLSNEIDADPIIIDRVLSKYYKFFLYLPTEKQYKLNRSGKFKGDVVTMKIHAEELVKEKNFFQKYWYYITLTGLLIATYLLLYFLDG
;
A
#
# COMPACT_ATOMS: atom_id res chain seq x y z
N MET A 1 -6.76 -0.16 -1.41
CA MET A 1 -5.70 -0.95 -2.10
C MET A 1 -6.38 -2.23 -2.49
N SER A 2 -6.08 -2.85 -3.63
CA SER A 2 -6.58 -4.21 -3.83
C SER A 2 -5.93 -5.12 -2.77
N ASN A 3 -6.65 -6.13 -2.29
CA ASN A 3 -6.08 -7.15 -1.39
C ASN A 3 -4.81 -7.77 -1.99
N GLN A 4 -4.75 -7.87 -3.32
CA GLN A 4 -3.58 -8.31 -4.08
C GLN A 4 -2.32 -7.47 -3.84
N SER A 5 -2.44 -6.14 -3.69
CA SER A 5 -1.25 -5.30 -3.40
C SER A 5 -0.70 -5.55 -2.00
N LEU A 6 -1.57 -5.85 -1.03
CA LEU A 6 -1.14 -6.18 0.33
C LEU A 6 -0.45 -7.55 0.35
N GLU A 7 -1.05 -8.55 -0.29
CA GLU A 7 -0.49 -9.89 -0.41
C GLU A 7 0.93 -9.86 -1.01
N VAL A 8 1.10 -9.14 -2.12
CA VAL A 8 2.42 -8.97 -2.75
C VAL A 8 3.40 -8.27 -1.81
N THR A 9 2.99 -7.22 -1.10
CA THR A 9 3.86 -6.58 -0.09
C THR A 9 4.31 -7.56 0.98
N LEU A 10 3.41 -8.40 1.51
CA LEU A 10 3.74 -9.37 2.55
C LEU A 10 4.72 -10.43 2.02
N LYS A 11 4.51 -10.94 0.80
CA LYS A 11 5.44 -11.86 0.12
C LYS A 11 6.83 -11.27 -0.08
N ILE A 12 6.92 -10.02 -0.55
CA ILE A 12 8.19 -9.30 -0.70
C ILE A 12 8.90 -9.18 0.65
N LEU A 13 8.16 -8.85 1.71
CA LEU A 13 8.70 -8.73 3.06
C LEU A 13 9.21 -10.07 3.60
N ASP A 14 8.52 -11.19 3.33
CA ASP A 14 9.00 -12.52 3.67
C ASP A 14 10.29 -12.87 2.92
N TYR A 15 10.36 -12.58 1.62
CA TYR A 15 11.57 -12.78 0.84
C TYR A 15 12.78 -12.05 1.46
N PHE A 16 12.60 -10.79 1.88
CA PHE A 16 13.67 -10.02 2.55
C PHE A 16 13.93 -10.47 3.99
N LYS A 17 12.98 -11.15 4.65
CA LYS A 17 13.23 -11.77 5.95
C LYS A 17 14.20 -12.95 5.83
N GLU A 18 14.04 -13.74 4.78
CA GLU A 18 14.91 -14.88 4.46
C GLU A 18 16.23 -14.42 3.83
N ASN A 19 16.20 -13.34 3.06
CA ASN A 19 17.35 -12.79 2.32
C ASN A 19 17.60 -11.32 2.70
N PRO A 20 18.08 -11.03 3.92
CA PRO A 20 18.09 -9.68 4.46
C PRO A 20 18.99 -8.71 3.71
N ASP A 21 20.10 -9.18 3.12
CA ASP A 21 21.05 -8.37 2.36
C ASP A 21 20.81 -8.41 0.84
N ALA A 22 19.72 -9.04 0.39
CA ALA A 22 19.41 -9.14 -1.03
C ALA A 22 19.22 -7.76 -1.69
N ARG A 23 19.58 -7.72 -2.97
CA ARG A 23 19.27 -6.60 -3.86
C ARG A 23 18.54 -7.17 -5.06
N VAL A 24 17.34 -6.67 -5.31
CA VAL A 24 16.41 -7.31 -6.24
C VAL A 24 15.96 -6.34 -7.31
N ARG A 25 15.78 -6.86 -8.52
CA ARG A 25 15.02 -6.19 -9.57
C ARG A 25 13.59 -6.72 -9.53
N PRO A 26 12.57 -5.91 -9.89
CA PRO A 26 11.18 -6.38 -9.91
C PRO A 26 10.99 -7.67 -10.72
N LEU A 27 11.66 -7.78 -11.87
CA LEU A 27 11.61 -8.99 -12.71
C LEU A 27 12.26 -10.21 -12.03
N SER A 28 13.40 -10.03 -11.36
CA SER A 28 14.06 -11.13 -10.65
C SER A 28 13.20 -11.61 -9.49
N LEU A 29 12.60 -10.69 -8.75
CA LEU A 29 11.74 -11.00 -7.62
C LEU A 29 10.44 -11.68 -8.04
N SER A 30 9.89 -11.33 -9.21
CA SER A 30 8.69 -11.94 -9.78
C SER A 30 8.77 -13.46 -9.85
N ASN A 31 9.93 -14.00 -10.24
CA ASN A 31 10.15 -15.44 -10.32
C ASN A 31 10.23 -16.11 -8.94
N GLU A 32 10.69 -15.38 -7.91
CA GLU A 32 10.88 -15.91 -6.56
C GLU A 32 9.56 -15.98 -5.77
N ILE A 33 8.69 -14.97 -5.94
CA ILE A 33 7.46 -14.84 -5.13
C ILE A 33 6.17 -15.07 -5.93
N ASP A 34 6.29 -15.53 -7.17
CA ASP A 34 5.19 -15.79 -8.11
C ASP A 34 4.17 -14.63 -8.14
N ALA A 35 4.65 -13.45 -8.54
CA ALA A 35 3.83 -12.26 -8.64
C ALA A 35 4.23 -11.40 -9.86
N ASP A 36 3.27 -10.68 -10.43
CA ASP A 36 3.47 -9.85 -11.61
C ASP A 36 4.56 -8.77 -11.36
N PRO A 37 5.61 -8.67 -12.21
CA PRO A 37 6.67 -7.68 -12.08
C PRO A 37 6.17 -6.23 -12.00
N ILE A 38 5.07 -5.90 -12.69
CA ILE A 38 4.46 -4.56 -12.70
C ILE A 38 3.84 -4.26 -11.34
N ILE A 39 3.20 -5.25 -10.71
CA ILE A 39 2.63 -5.10 -9.37
C ILE A 39 3.76 -4.97 -8.34
N ILE A 40 4.82 -5.76 -8.48
CA ILE A 40 6.00 -5.70 -7.63
C ILE A 40 6.65 -4.32 -7.69
N ASP A 41 6.93 -3.79 -8.90
CA ASP A 41 7.56 -2.48 -9.06
C ASP A 41 6.71 -1.36 -8.44
N ARG A 42 5.39 -1.43 -8.62
CA ARG A 42 4.44 -0.50 -7.99
C ARG A 42 4.48 -0.59 -6.47
N VAL A 43 4.53 -1.80 -5.90
CA VAL A 43 4.61 -2.01 -4.46
C VAL A 43 5.93 -1.48 -3.90
N LEU A 44 7.06 -1.85 -4.52
CA LEU A 44 8.40 -1.42 -4.10
C LEU A 44 8.52 0.11 -4.10
N SER A 45 8.04 0.76 -5.16
CA SER A 45 8.03 2.23 -5.28
C SER A 45 7.12 2.90 -4.25
N LYS A 46 5.94 2.32 -4.01
CA LYS A 46 4.95 2.88 -3.08
C LYS A 46 5.42 2.81 -1.63
N TYR A 47 6.06 1.72 -1.23
CA TYR A 47 6.53 1.49 0.13
C TYR A 47 7.99 1.92 0.32
N TYR A 48 8.34 3.15 -0.10
CA TYR A 48 9.70 3.72 -0.01
C TYR A 48 10.29 3.77 1.42
N LYS A 49 9.42 3.72 2.44
CA LYS A 49 9.85 3.61 3.85
C LYS A 49 10.35 2.21 4.21
N PHE A 50 9.95 1.19 3.45
CA PHE A 50 10.33 -0.21 3.64
C PHE A 50 11.44 -0.61 2.67
N PHE A 51 11.37 -0.12 1.44
CA PHE A 51 12.28 -0.48 0.36
C PHE A 51 13.05 0.75 -0.13
N LEU A 52 14.36 0.62 -0.24
CA LEU A 52 15.25 1.65 -0.77
C LEU A 52 15.63 1.33 -2.21
N TYR A 53 15.38 2.27 -3.12
CA TYR A 53 15.84 2.16 -4.50
C TYR A 53 17.30 2.57 -4.64
N LEU A 54 18.08 1.77 -5.37
CA LEU A 54 19.48 1.98 -5.71
C LEU A 54 19.55 2.38 -7.19
N PRO A 55 19.65 3.68 -7.53
CA PRO A 55 19.51 4.15 -8.90
C PRO A 55 20.65 3.69 -9.82
N THR A 56 21.86 3.53 -9.28
CA THR A 56 23.04 3.05 -10.03
C THR A 56 22.87 1.63 -10.53
N GLU A 57 22.25 0.76 -9.72
CA GLU A 57 22.11 -0.68 -9.98
C GLU A 57 20.72 -1.04 -10.53
N LYS A 58 19.79 -0.08 -10.51
CA LYS A 58 18.36 -0.24 -10.81
C LYS A 58 17.74 -1.39 -9.98
N GLN A 59 18.08 -1.43 -8.70
CA GLN A 59 17.70 -2.49 -7.77
C GLN A 59 17.03 -1.89 -6.53
N TYR A 60 16.29 -2.72 -5.81
CA TYR A 60 15.72 -2.40 -4.51
C TYR A 60 16.36 -3.25 -3.43
N LYS A 61 16.48 -2.69 -2.23
CA LYS A 61 16.88 -3.42 -1.02
C LYS A 61 16.00 -3.03 0.15
N LEU A 62 16.06 -3.81 1.23
CA LEU A 62 15.39 -3.46 2.47
C LEU A 62 15.98 -2.16 3.07
N ASN A 63 15.11 -1.24 3.49
CA ASN A 63 15.51 0.01 4.12
C ASN A 63 15.81 -0.21 5.61
N ARG A 64 17.09 -0.10 5.98
CA ARG A 64 17.57 -0.28 7.35
C ARG A 64 17.87 1.02 8.11
N SER A 65 17.81 2.17 7.44
CA SER A 65 18.20 3.46 8.03
C SER A 65 16.99 4.31 8.48
N GLY A 66 15.77 3.88 8.17
CA GLY A 66 14.53 4.60 8.48
C GLY A 66 13.82 4.15 9.76
N LYS A 67 12.56 4.60 9.90
CA LYS A 67 11.66 4.33 11.06
C LYS A 67 11.64 2.86 11.49
N PHE A 68 11.64 1.95 10.52
CA PHE A 68 11.48 0.52 10.75
C PHE A 68 12.81 -0.22 10.95
N LYS A 69 13.95 0.41 10.65
CA LYS A 69 15.30 -0.17 10.81
C LYS A 69 15.49 -1.57 10.21
N GLY A 70 14.74 -1.92 9.16
CA GLY A 70 14.77 -3.25 8.56
C GLY A 70 13.97 -4.33 9.32
N ASP A 71 13.22 -3.98 10.36
CA ASP A 71 12.38 -4.95 11.06
C ASP A 71 11.13 -5.30 10.23
N VAL A 72 11.20 -6.46 9.60
CA VAL A 72 10.15 -6.99 8.74
C VAL A 72 8.83 -7.17 9.49
N VAL A 73 8.86 -7.59 10.76
CA VAL A 73 7.63 -7.86 11.53
C VAL A 73 6.85 -6.57 11.72
N THR A 74 7.51 -5.50 12.17
CA THR A 74 6.86 -4.19 12.31
C THR A 74 6.41 -3.63 10.95
N MET A 75 7.19 -3.83 9.88
CA MET A 75 6.79 -3.40 8.53
C MET A 75 5.50 -4.09 8.05
N LYS A 76 5.34 -5.39 8.32
CA LYS A 76 4.12 -6.15 7.98
C LYS A 76 2.89 -5.62 8.71
N ILE A 77 2.99 -5.46 10.03
CA ILE A 77 1.90 -4.90 10.85
C ILE A 77 1.48 -3.54 10.29
N HIS A 78 2.45 -2.68 10.00
CA HIS A 78 2.17 -1.36 9.46
C HIS A 78 1.57 -1.40 8.05
N ALA A 79 1.98 -2.34 7.20
CA ALA A 79 1.39 -2.53 5.88
C ALA A 79 -0.11 -2.88 5.95
N GLU A 80 -0.48 -3.74 6.89
CA GLU A 80 -1.87 -4.13 7.14
C GLU A 80 -2.71 -2.98 7.71
N GLU A 81 -2.15 -2.21 8.66
CA GLU A 81 -2.77 -1.00 9.21
C GLU A 81 -3.10 0.03 8.12
N LEU A 82 -2.15 0.31 7.21
CA LEU A 82 -2.36 1.25 6.11
C LEU A 82 -3.52 0.85 5.19
N VAL A 83 -3.77 -0.45 5.02
CA VAL A 83 -4.90 -0.95 4.23
C VAL A 83 -6.20 -0.78 5.00
N LYS A 84 -6.21 -1.09 6.31
CA LYS A 84 -7.37 -0.90 7.19
C LYS A 84 -7.78 0.56 7.27
N GLU A 85 -6.84 1.47 7.48
CA GLU A 85 -7.09 2.92 7.51
C GLU A 85 -7.67 3.40 6.19
N LYS A 86 -7.08 3.02 5.05
CA LYS A 86 -7.60 3.42 3.74
C LYS A 86 -9.04 2.94 3.53
N ASN A 87 -9.34 1.69 3.90
CA ASN A 87 -10.68 1.14 3.77
C ASN A 87 -11.68 1.85 4.70
N PHE A 88 -11.25 2.22 5.91
CA PHE A 88 -12.03 3.03 6.83
C PHE A 88 -12.35 4.41 6.22
N PHE A 89 -11.33 5.16 5.78
CA PHE A 89 -11.54 6.48 5.17
C PHE A 89 -12.44 6.43 3.93
N GLN A 90 -12.27 5.45 3.06
CA GLN A 90 -13.14 5.29 1.88
C GLN A 90 -14.60 5.03 2.26
N LYS A 91 -14.84 4.19 3.26
CA LYS A 91 -16.19 3.89 3.75
C LYS A 91 -16.84 5.13 4.33
N TYR A 92 -16.16 5.87 5.21
CA TYR A 92 -16.73 7.06 5.84
C TYR A 92 -16.93 8.21 4.87
N TRP A 93 -16.01 8.41 3.93
CA TRP A 93 -16.16 9.43 2.90
C TRP A 93 -17.42 9.20 2.06
N TYR A 94 -17.66 7.94 1.65
CA TYR A 94 -18.88 7.56 0.95
C TYR A 94 -20.15 7.95 1.73
N TYR A 95 -20.20 7.62 3.03
CA TYR A 95 -21.33 7.98 3.88
C TYR A 95 -21.53 9.49 3.99
N ILE A 96 -20.46 10.27 4.19
CA ILE A 96 -20.53 11.74 4.28
C ILE A 96 -21.05 12.35 2.97
N THR A 97 -20.56 11.87 1.83
CA THR A 97 -21.05 12.36 0.52
C THR A 97 -22.51 11.99 0.27
N LEU A 98 -22.94 10.79 0.69
CA LEU A 98 -24.31 10.32 0.49
C LEU A 98 -25.30 11.08 1.38
N THR A 99 -24.97 11.27 2.66
CA THR A 99 -25.82 12.05 3.58
C THR A 99 -25.84 13.53 3.21
N GLY A 100 -24.71 14.10 2.79
CA GLY A 100 -24.63 15.46 2.28
C GLY A 100 -25.50 15.67 1.04
N LEU A 101 -25.48 14.73 0.09
CA LEU A 101 -26.33 14.78 -1.10
C LEU A 101 -27.83 14.70 -0.75
N LEU A 102 -28.21 13.81 0.17
CA LEU A 102 -29.59 13.67 0.66
C LEU A 102 -30.11 14.95 1.34
N ILE A 103 -29.30 15.55 2.22
CA ILE A 103 -29.64 16.82 2.88
C ILE A 103 -29.79 17.93 1.85
N ALA A 104 -28.88 18.03 0.88
CA ALA A 104 -28.95 19.04 -0.17
C ALA A 104 -30.23 18.89 -1.02
N THR A 105 -30.61 17.65 -1.39
CA THR A 105 -31.86 17.40 -2.12
C THR A 105 -33.11 17.72 -1.29
N TYR A 106 -33.12 17.41 0.00
CA TYR A 106 -34.24 17.72 0.89
C TYR A 106 -34.45 19.23 1.04
N LEU A 107 -33.37 19.99 1.23
CA LEU A 107 -33.43 21.45 1.30
C LEU A 107 -33.93 22.06 -0.02
N LEU A 108 -33.45 21.56 -1.16
CA LEU A 108 -33.90 22.04 -2.47
C LEU A 108 -35.41 21.83 -2.69
N LEU A 109 -35.94 20.66 -2.32
CA LEU A 109 -37.37 20.37 -2.40
C LEU A 109 -38.18 21.28 -1.46
N TYR A 110 -37.72 21.47 -0.22
CA TYR A 110 -38.38 22.35 0.75
C TYR A 110 -38.46 23.81 0.29
N PHE A 111 -37.43 24.31 -0.41
CA PHE A 111 -37.44 25.67 -0.98
C PHE A 111 -38.26 25.80 -2.27
N LEU A 112 -38.54 24.70 -2.98
CA LEU A 112 -39.36 24.70 -4.20
C LEU A 112 -40.87 24.60 -3.91
N ASP A 113 -41.25 24.01 -2.77
CA ASP A 113 -42.64 23.84 -2.34
C ASP A 113 -43.18 25.00 -1.47
N GLY A 114 -42.37 26.03 -1.18
CA GLY A 114 -42.73 27.18 -0.34
C GLY A 114 -42.69 28.52 -1.05
#